data_AF-A0A3D1IQM9-F1
#
_entry.id   AF-A0A3D1IQM9-F1
#
_cell.length_a   1.000
_cell.length_b   1.000
_cell.length_c   1.000
_cell.angle_alpha   90.00
_cell.angle_beta   90.00
_cell.angle_gamma   90.00
#
_symmetry.space_group_name_H-M   'P 1'
#
loop_
_entity.id
_entity.type
_entity.pdbx_description
1 polymer ?
#
loop_
_entity_poly.entity_id
_entity_poly.type
_entity_poly.pdbx_seq_one_letter_code
_entity_poly.pdbx_strand_id
1 'polypeptide(L)'
;ASALVQAGFEVLVEAGYQPEMAYFECLHELKLIVDLMNESGISGMRFSISETAKWGDVSVGPKIVDASVKRRMKTALKEIQNGKFAKGWIKEYETGYKQYNKLLKAGEKHGIEKVGARLRGMMPWMKKRRMGGSQASY
;
A
#
# COMPACT_ATOMS: atom_id res chain seq x y z
N ALA A 1 1.87 -1.24 2.28
CA ALA A 1 0.49 -0.73 2.33
C ALA A 1 -0.32 -0.91 1.04
N SER A 2 0.28 -1.33 -0.10
CA SER A 2 -0.39 -1.34 -1.41
C SER A 2 -1.77 -2.01 -1.43
N ALA A 3 -1.92 -3.22 -0.88
CA ALA A 3 -3.21 -3.91 -0.85
C ALA A 3 -4.28 -3.18 -0.02
N LEU A 4 -3.89 -2.55 1.10
CA LEU A 4 -4.83 -1.76 1.93
C LEU A 4 -5.26 -0.48 1.19
N VAL A 5 -4.34 0.16 0.48
CA VAL A 5 -4.61 1.33 -0.36
C VAL A 5 -5.55 0.97 -1.51
N GLN A 6 -5.28 -0.13 -2.21
CA GLN A 6 -6.11 -0.61 -3.32
C GLN A 6 -7.53 -0.90 -2.84
N ALA A 7 -7.68 -1.66 -1.75
CA ALA A 7 -9.00 -1.96 -1.19
C ALA A 7 -9.78 -0.70 -0.76
N GLY A 8 -9.11 0.27 -0.13
CA GLY A 8 -9.75 1.54 0.23
C GLY A 8 -10.19 2.35 -1.01
N PHE A 9 -9.32 2.41 -2.02
CA PHE A 9 -9.61 3.06 -3.29
C PHE A 9 -10.80 2.41 -4.01
N GLU A 10 -10.81 1.07 -4.12
CA GLU A 10 -11.88 0.28 -4.73
C GLU A 10 -13.22 0.56 -4.03
N VAL A 11 -13.26 0.48 -2.69
CA VAL A 11 -14.48 0.74 -1.90
C VAL A 11 -15.06 2.13 -2.16
N LEU A 12 -14.22 3.17 -2.22
CA LEU A 12 -14.68 4.53 -2.52
C LEU A 12 -15.19 4.65 -3.96
N VAL A 13 -14.46 4.12 -4.94
CA VAL A 13 -14.89 4.20 -6.35
C VAL A 13 -16.16 3.40 -6.61
N GLU A 14 -16.30 2.21 -6.01
CA GLU A 14 -17.50 1.37 -6.09
C GLU A 14 -18.72 2.03 -5.44
N ALA A 15 -18.50 2.84 -4.40
CA ALA A 15 -19.54 3.65 -3.78
C ALA A 15 -19.89 4.94 -4.57
N GLY A 16 -19.25 5.18 -5.71
CA GLY A 16 -19.54 6.31 -6.61
C GLY A 16 -18.75 7.58 -6.33
N TYR A 17 -17.74 7.54 -5.45
CA TYR A 17 -16.84 8.67 -5.26
C TYR A 17 -15.92 8.86 -6.48
N GLN A 18 -15.54 10.11 -6.74
CA GLN A 18 -14.62 10.42 -7.83
C GLN A 18 -13.26 9.73 -7.61
N PRO A 19 -12.71 9.03 -8.62
CA PRO A 19 -11.44 8.32 -8.48
C PRO A 19 -10.28 9.21 -8.03
N GLU A 20 -10.29 10.48 -8.41
CA GLU A 20 -9.31 11.48 -7.98
C GLU A 20 -9.34 11.69 -6.46
N MET A 21 -10.54 11.82 -5.89
CA MET A 21 -10.71 11.95 -4.44
C MET A 21 -10.26 10.68 -3.73
N ALA A 22 -10.70 9.51 -4.22
CA ALA A 22 -10.27 8.23 -3.66
C ALA A 22 -8.74 8.06 -3.70
N TYR A 23 -8.08 8.53 -4.75
CA TYR A 23 -6.62 8.52 -4.85
C TYR A 23 -5.96 9.42 -3.78
N PHE A 24 -6.48 10.63 -3.58
CA PHE A 24 -5.93 11.54 -2.56
C PHE A 24 -6.04 10.94 -1.17
N GLU A 25 -7.25 10.52 -0.80
CA GLU A 25 -7.59 10.00 0.53
C GLU A 25 -6.88 8.66 0.85
N CYS A 26 -6.80 7.74 -0.13
CA CYS A 26 -6.26 6.40 0.14
C CYS A 26 -4.75 6.28 -0.12
N LEU A 27 -4.17 7.08 -1.01
CA LEU A 27 -2.76 6.93 -1.41
C LEU A 27 -1.93 8.19 -1.20
N HIS A 28 -2.38 9.36 -1.67
CA HIS A 28 -1.56 10.57 -1.59
C HIS A 28 -1.27 10.97 -0.14
N GLU A 29 -2.31 11.00 0.71
CA GLU A 29 -2.20 11.38 2.11
C GLU A 29 -1.47 10.37 2.98
N LEU A 30 -1.37 9.11 2.53
CA LEU A 30 -0.63 8.08 3.25
C LEU A 30 0.83 8.49 3.48
N LYS A 31 1.43 9.27 2.56
CA LYS A 31 2.78 9.81 2.75
C LYS A 31 2.87 10.67 4.01
N LEU A 32 1.95 11.61 4.20
CA LEU A 32 1.94 12.50 5.36
C LEU A 32 1.81 11.70 6.67
N ILE A 33 0.88 10.75 6.73
CA ILE A 33 0.68 9.93 7.93
C ILE A 33 1.94 9.10 8.26
N VAL A 34 2.57 8.51 7.25
CA VAL A 34 3.80 7.73 7.44
C VAL A 34 4.98 8.62 7.81
N ASP A 35 5.10 9.81 7.22
CA ASP A 35 6.14 10.78 7.58
C ASP A 35 6.00 11.17 9.06
N LEU A 36 4.79 11.53 9.52
CA LEU A 36 4.52 11.83 10.94
C LEU A 36 4.86 10.67 11.87
N MET A 37 4.50 9.43 11.48
CA MET A 37 4.85 8.24 12.26
C MET A 37 6.35 8.00 12.33
N ASN A 38 7.08 8.28 11.24
CA ASN A 38 8.53 8.13 11.20
C ASN A 38 9.24 9.20 12.05
N GLU A 39 8.76 10.44 11.97
CA GLU A 39 9.33 11.58 12.67
C GLU A 39 9.03 11.58 14.17
N SER A 40 7.88 11.06 14.60
CA SER A 40 7.39 11.24 15.98
C SER A 40 6.65 10.02 16.57
N GLY A 41 6.69 8.87 15.91
CA GLY A 41 5.98 7.67 16.34
C GLY A 41 4.46 7.76 16.18
N ILE A 42 3.77 6.69 16.57
CA ILE A 42 2.30 6.60 16.46
C ILE A 42 1.61 7.64 17.35
N SER A 43 2.13 7.87 18.56
CA SER A 43 1.60 8.89 19.47
C SER A 43 1.76 10.30 18.92
N GLY A 44 2.91 10.61 18.32
CA GLY A 44 3.15 11.90 17.65
C GLY A 44 2.24 12.11 16.46
N MET A 45 2.09 11.10 15.58
CA MET A 45 1.11 11.16 14.50
C MET A 45 -0.30 11.42 15.01
N ARG A 46 -0.75 10.72 16.06
CA ARG A 46 -2.07 10.93 16.68
C ARG A 46 -2.24 12.32 17.28
N PHE A 47 -1.18 12.90 17.81
CA PHE A 47 -1.19 14.28 18.30
C PHE A 47 -1.35 15.30 17.17
N SER A 48 -0.78 15.00 16.00
CA SER A 48 -0.78 15.90 14.83
C SER A 48 -2.03 15.84 13.95
N ILE A 49 -2.91 14.86 14.13
CA ILE A 49 -4.19 14.74 13.40
C ILE A 49 -5.37 15.25 14.24
N SER A 50 -6.50 15.54 13.58
CA SER A 50 -7.71 16.00 14.27
C SER A 50 -8.28 14.96 15.23
N GLU A 51 -9.05 15.40 16.23
CA GLU A 51 -9.73 14.49 17.16
C GLU A 51 -10.69 13.53 16.45
N THR A 52 -11.32 13.96 15.35
CA THR A 52 -12.18 13.10 14.52
C THR A 52 -11.39 11.98 13.85
N ALA A 53 -10.22 12.30 13.27
CA ALA A 53 -9.36 11.30 12.66
C ALA A 53 -8.78 10.33 13.70
N LYS A 54 -8.39 10.84 14.87
CA LYS A 54 -7.91 10.03 16.00
C LYS A 54 -8.99 9.07 16.51
N TRP A 55 -10.23 9.53 16.65
CA TRP A 55 -11.36 8.67 17.00
C TRP A 55 -11.58 7.58 15.94
N GLY A 56 -11.53 7.93 14.66
CA GLY A 56 -11.60 6.98 13.56
C GLY A 56 -10.50 5.91 13.62
N ASP A 57 -9.24 6.32 13.80
CA ASP A 57 -8.10 5.41 13.94
C ASP A 57 -8.33 4.39 15.06
N VAL A 58 -8.61 4.84 16.28
CA VAL A 58 -8.70 3.93 17.44
C VAL A 58 -9.98 3.09 17.45
N SER A 59 -11.08 3.57 16.87
CA SER A 59 -12.39 2.88 16.92
C SER A 59 -12.69 2.02 15.69
N VAL A 60 -12.16 2.39 14.51
CA VAL A 60 -12.40 1.69 13.23
C VAL A 60 -11.17 0.90 12.78
N GLY A 61 -9.95 1.38 13.05
CA GLY A 61 -8.71 0.70 12.66
C GLY A 61 -8.67 -0.79 13.03
N PRO A 62 -8.95 -1.18 14.29
CA PRO A 62 -9.00 -2.58 14.71
C PRO A 62 -10.12 -3.42 14.09
N LYS A 63 -11.16 -2.80 13.52
CA LYS A 63 -12.24 -3.50 12.80
C LYS A 63 -11.81 -3.88 11.38
N ILE A 64 -10.91 -3.10 10.77
CA ILE A 64 -10.34 -3.39 9.45
C ILE A 64 -9.12 -4.30 9.58
N VAL A 65 -8.19 -3.94 10.48
CA VAL A 65 -6.99 -4.72 10.79
C VAL A 65 -7.22 -5.52 12.07
N ASP A 66 -8.01 -6.56 11.94
CA ASP A 66 -8.46 -7.39 13.06
C ASP A 66 -7.43 -8.47 13.47
N ALA A 67 -7.80 -9.29 14.47
CA ALA A 67 -6.98 -10.41 14.91
C ALA A 67 -6.70 -11.44 13.80
N SER A 68 -7.56 -11.55 12.79
CA SER A 68 -7.35 -12.44 11.64
C SER A 68 -6.17 -12.01 10.79
N VAL A 69 -5.96 -10.70 10.61
CA VAL A 69 -4.77 -10.17 9.91
C VAL A 69 -3.51 -10.58 10.65
N LYS A 70 -3.48 -10.43 11.97
CA LYS A 70 -2.33 -10.84 12.80
C LYS A 70 -2.05 -12.34 12.70
N ARG A 71 -3.10 -13.19 12.61
CA ARG A 71 -2.92 -14.63 12.38
C ARG A 71 -2.28 -14.92 11.02
N ARG A 72 -2.75 -14.26 9.95
CA ARG A 72 -2.16 -14.40 8.60
C ARG A 72 -0.69 -13.96 8.58
N MET A 73 -0.35 -12.87 9.26
CA MET A 73 1.04 -12.40 9.41
C MET A 73 1.93 -13.44 10.11
N LYS A 74 1.43 -14.07 11.19
CA LYS A 74 2.16 -15.15 11.88
C LYS A 74 2.38 -16.36 10.97
N THR A 75 1.39 -16.73 10.16
CA THR A 75 1.54 -17.81 9.18
C THR A 75 2.61 -17.47 8.14
N ALA A 76 2.57 -16.26 7.56
CA ALA A 76 3.58 -15.81 6.60
C ALA A 76 4.99 -15.83 7.20
N LEU A 77 5.15 -15.37 8.46
CA LEU A 77 6.42 -15.45 9.18
C LEU A 77 6.93 -16.90 9.30
N LYS A 78 6.04 -17.85 9.64
CA LYS A 78 6.40 -19.27 9.73
C LYS A 78 6.87 -19.82 8.38
N GLU A 79 6.24 -19.43 7.28
CA GLU A 79 6.64 -19.83 5.92
C GLU A 79 7.98 -19.23 5.47
N ILE A 80 8.32 -18.04 5.99
CA ILE A 80 9.65 -17.45 5.80
C ILE A 80 10.69 -18.24 6.61
N GLN A 81 10.44 -18.43 7.91
CA GLN A 81 11.37 -19.08 8.83
C GLN A 81 11.68 -20.54 8.46
N ASN A 82 10.69 -21.27 7.93
CA ASN A 82 10.88 -22.66 7.49
C ASN A 82 11.36 -22.80 6.05
N GLY A 83 11.66 -21.68 5.37
CA GLY A 83 12.20 -21.65 4.01
C GLY A 83 11.19 -21.95 2.89
N LYS A 84 9.90 -22.15 3.19
CA LYS A 84 8.86 -22.39 2.16
C LYS A 84 8.76 -21.23 1.19
N PHE A 85 8.81 -19.98 1.68
CA PHE A 85 8.78 -18.79 0.83
C PHE A 85 9.98 -18.75 -0.14
N ALA A 86 11.20 -18.95 0.39
CA ALA A 86 12.42 -18.93 -0.41
C ALA A 86 12.43 -20.03 -1.50
N LYS A 87 12.01 -21.25 -1.15
CA LYS A 87 11.86 -22.34 -2.12
C LYS A 87 10.83 -22.01 -3.23
N GLY A 88 9.73 -21.36 -2.86
CA GLY A 88 8.73 -20.88 -3.81
C GLY A 88 9.30 -19.83 -4.77
N TRP A 89 10.09 -18.89 -4.25
CA TRP A 89 10.75 -17.86 -5.06
C TRP A 89 11.79 -18.43 -6.02
N ILE A 90 12.63 -19.37 -5.58
CA ILE A 90 13.60 -20.07 -6.44
C ILE A 90 12.87 -20.76 -7.59
N LYS A 91 11.79 -21.49 -7.30
CA LYS A 91 10.98 -22.14 -8.33
C LYS A 91 10.37 -21.15 -9.32
N GLU A 92 9.89 -20.01 -8.83
CA GLU A 92 9.36 -18.95 -9.68
C GLU A 92 10.44 -18.36 -10.60
N TYR A 93 11.65 -18.17 -10.09
CA TYR A 93 12.83 -17.75 -10.85
C TYR A 93 13.18 -18.78 -11.94
N GLU A 94 13.30 -20.07 -11.57
CA GLU A 94 13.64 -21.17 -12.48
C GLU A 94 12.59 -21.37 -13.59
N THR A 95 11.34 -21.01 -13.33
CA THR A 95 10.25 -21.10 -14.32
C THR A 95 10.08 -19.82 -15.17
N GLY A 96 10.98 -18.85 -15.00
CA GLY A 96 11.02 -17.62 -15.80
C GLY A 96 10.02 -16.55 -15.35
N TYR A 97 9.68 -16.47 -14.07
CA TYR A 97 8.84 -15.43 -13.46
C TYR A 97 7.40 -15.35 -14.02
N LYS A 98 6.82 -16.48 -14.43
CA LYS A 98 5.50 -16.51 -15.07
C LYS A 98 4.40 -15.92 -14.18
N GLN A 99 4.31 -16.39 -12.94
CA GLN A 99 3.31 -15.93 -11.98
C GLN A 99 3.65 -14.54 -11.45
N TYR A 100 4.92 -14.26 -11.17
CA TYR A 100 5.39 -12.95 -10.72
C TYR A 100 5.02 -11.86 -11.73
N ASN A 101 5.39 -12.04 -13.00
CA ASN A 101 5.07 -11.08 -14.07
C ASN A 101 3.56 -10.96 -14.30
N LYS A 102 2.80 -12.05 -14.16
CA LYS A 102 1.32 -12.01 -14.24
C LYS A 102 0.74 -11.13 -13.13
N LEU A 103 1.21 -11.29 -11.89
CA LEU A 103 0.74 -10.52 -10.74
C LEU A 103 1.11 -9.04 -10.87
N LEU A 104 2.34 -8.73 -11.31
CA LEU A 104 2.76 -7.33 -11.56
C LEU A 104 1.91 -6.67 -12.64
N LYS A 105 1.74 -7.34 -13.80
CA LYS A 105 0.90 -6.84 -14.90
C LYS A 105 -0.55 -6.63 -14.49
N ALA A 106 -1.07 -7.44 -13.56
CA ALA A 106 -2.40 -7.23 -13.01
C ALA A 106 -2.44 -5.97 -12.13
N GLY A 107 -1.43 -5.75 -11.28
CA GLY A 107 -1.30 -4.55 -10.46
C GLY A 107 -1.19 -3.26 -11.29
N GLU A 108 -0.41 -3.28 -12.38
CA GLU A 108 -0.25 -2.15 -13.30
C GLU A 108 -1.57 -1.72 -13.96
N LYS A 109 -2.51 -2.65 -14.10
CA LYS A 109 -3.84 -2.40 -14.69
C LYS A 109 -4.86 -1.86 -13.69
N HIS A 110 -4.53 -1.81 -12.41
CA HIS A 110 -5.44 -1.33 -11.38
C HIS A 110 -5.79 0.16 -11.61
N GLY A 111 -7.06 0.55 -11.43
CA GLY A 111 -7.56 1.89 -11.75
C GLY A 111 -6.78 3.03 -11.08
N ILE A 112 -6.27 2.78 -9.87
CA ILE A 112 -5.45 3.73 -9.11
C ILE A 112 -4.20 4.20 -9.86
N GLU A 113 -3.59 3.36 -10.72
CA GLU A 113 -2.37 3.71 -11.44
C GLU A 113 -2.64 4.74 -12.54
N LYS A 114 -3.74 4.57 -13.29
CA LYS A 114 -4.15 5.54 -14.31
C LYS A 114 -4.46 6.90 -13.70
N VAL A 115 -5.23 6.90 -12.61
CA VAL A 115 -5.59 8.13 -11.89
C VAL A 115 -4.36 8.79 -11.31
N GLY A 116 -3.51 8.02 -10.63
CA GLY A 116 -2.29 8.50 -10.01
C GLY A 116 -1.27 9.05 -10.99
N ALA A 117 -1.09 8.42 -12.15
CA ALA A 117 -0.19 8.93 -13.19
C ALA A 117 -0.61 10.33 -13.65
N ARG A 118 -1.91 10.55 -13.89
CA ARG A 118 -2.45 11.88 -14.26
C ARG A 118 -2.24 12.88 -13.13
N LEU A 119 -2.65 12.56 -11.90
CA LEU A 119 -2.57 13.48 -10.77
C LEU A 119 -1.13 13.86 -10.43
N ARG A 120 -0.20 12.90 -10.37
CA ARG A 120 1.22 13.17 -10.15
C ARG A 120 1.84 14.00 -11.28
N GLY A 121 1.32 13.88 -12.50
CA GLY A 121 1.73 14.70 -13.64
C GLY A 121 1.40 16.19 -13.49
N MET A 122 0.40 16.53 -12.67
CA MET A 122 -0.05 17.89 -12.39
C MET A 122 0.63 18.51 -11.15
N MET A 123 1.44 17.75 -10.42
CA MET A 123 2.09 18.17 -9.18
C MET A 123 3.56 18.55 -9.47
N PRO A 124 3.89 19.85 -9.72
CA PRO A 124 5.25 20.24 -10.12
C PRO A 124 6.31 19.96 -9.06
N TRP A 125 5.92 19.84 -7.79
CA TRP A 125 6.81 19.50 -6.68
C TRP A 125 7.16 18.00 -6.60
N MET A 126 6.46 17.12 -7.33
CA MET A 126 6.71 15.69 -7.33
C MET A 126 7.89 15.35 -8.26
N LYS A 127 9.03 14.94 -7.67
CA LYS A 127 10.21 14.50 -8.43
C LYS A 127 9.87 13.28 -9.30
N LYS A 128 10.03 13.39 -10.62
CA LYS A 128 9.90 12.25 -11.54
C LYS A 128 11.08 11.30 -11.34
N ARG A 129 10.85 10.14 -10.73
CA ARG A 129 11.85 9.08 -10.66
C ARG A 129 11.90 8.36 -12.02
N ARG A 130 13.07 8.31 -12.66
CA ARG A 130 13.25 7.48 -13.87
C ARG A 130 13.12 6.01 -13.48
N MET A 131 12.10 5.33 -14.00
CA MET A 131 11.88 3.89 -13.74
C MET A 131 12.75 2.97 -14.63
N GLY A 132 13.84 3.49 -15.22
CA GLY A 132 14.71 2.77 -16.16
C GLY A 132 16.05 2.30 -15.58
N GLY A 133 16.17 2.20 -14.25
CA GLY A 133 17.37 1.72 -13.56
C GLY A 133 17.13 0.39 -12.85
N SER A 134 18.20 -0.28 -12.41
CA SER A 134 18.10 -1.47 -11.56
C SER A 134 17.17 -1.21 -10.36
N GLN A 135 16.34 -2.19 -10.03
CA GLN A 135 15.50 -2.14 -8.82
C GLN A 135 16.38 -1.74 -7.63
N ALA A 136 15.84 -0.91 -6.73
CA ALA A 136 16.56 -0.40 -5.58
C ALA A 136 17.25 -1.56 -4.83
N SER A 137 18.59 -1.57 -4.87
CA SER A 137 19.39 -2.30 -3.91
C SER A 137 19.35 -1.48 -2.62
N TYR A 138 18.59 -1.97 -1.64
CA TYR A 138 18.65 -1.48 -0.27
C TYR A 138 19.81 -2.16 0.45
#